data_AF-J3GWT4-F1
#
_entry.id   AF-J3GWT4-F1
#
_cell.length_a   1.000
_cell.length_b   1.000
_cell.length_c   1.000
_cell.angle_alpha   90.00
_cell.angle_beta   90.00
_cell.angle_gamma   90.00
#
_symmetry.space_group_name_H-M   'P 1'
#
loop_
_entity.id
_entity.type
_entity.pdbx_description
1 polymer ?
#
loop_
_entity_poly.entity_id
_entity_poly.type
_entity_poly.pdbx_seq_one_letter_code
_entity_poly.pdbx_strand_id
1 'polypeptide(L)'
;MRLIQFENTAGQRQVGLVEGARLQVLCDTRSTRELALAAIRGGRSLQEEVARRGSEPGPDYAQLLQQRRVLPPLDHEDPAHCLISGTGLTHLGSAATRDKMHQYDGAVEAGMTDTMRMFKWGLEGGKPDAGQVGAQPEWFYKGDGSIVVRPGADFPVPPFAEDAGEEPELTGLYVIGDDGQPYRLR
;
A
#
# COMPACT_ATOMS: atom_id res chain seq x y z
N MET A 1 11.27 10.48 5.45
CA MET A 1 12.11 9.58 4.62
C MET A 1 11.27 9.12 3.42
N ARG A 2 11.76 9.19 2.19
CA ARG A 2 11.05 8.71 0.99
C ARG A 2 11.86 7.57 0.37
N LEU A 3 11.45 6.34 0.66
CA LEU A 3 12.14 5.14 0.19
C LEU A 3 11.44 4.60 -1.06
N ILE A 4 12.21 4.24 -2.07
CA ILE A 4 11.71 3.55 -3.26
C ILE A 4 12.59 2.36 -3.59
N GLN A 5 12.03 1.40 -4.33
CA GLN A 5 12.82 0.40 -5.05
C GLN A 5 12.71 0.65 -6.55
N PHE A 6 13.77 0.35 -7.28
CA PHE A 6 13.88 0.60 -8.71
C PHE A 6 14.84 -0.39 -9.36
N GLU A 7 14.80 -0.52 -10.68
CA GLU A 7 15.80 -1.30 -11.43
C GLU A 7 16.89 -0.38 -11.97
N ASN A 8 18.16 -0.77 -11.85
CA ASN A 8 19.31 -0.10 -12.46
C ASN A 8 19.41 -0.39 -13.97
N THR A 9 20.39 0.21 -14.66
CA THR A 9 20.51 0.10 -16.14
C THR A 9 20.86 -1.32 -16.58
N ALA A 10 21.37 -2.15 -15.67
CA ALA A 10 21.60 -3.57 -15.86
C ALA A 10 20.39 -4.44 -15.48
N GLY A 11 19.23 -3.84 -15.16
CA GLY A 11 18.02 -4.55 -14.75
C GLY A 11 18.05 -5.09 -13.32
N GLN A 12 19.04 -4.71 -12.51
CA GLN A 12 19.15 -5.18 -11.14
C GLN A 12 18.34 -4.29 -10.20
N ARG A 13 17.60 -4.91 -9.29
CA ARG A 13 16.84 -4.21 -8.26
C ARG A 13 17.76 -3.52 -7.25
N GLN A 14 17.44 -2.28 -6.91
CA GLN A 14 18.08 -1.47 -5.87
C GLN A 14 17.01 -0.75 -5.04
N VAL A 15 17.39 -0.32 -3.84
CA VAL A 15 16.59 0.53 -2.95
C VAL A 15 17.28 1.87 -2.80
N GLY A 16 16.52 2.96 -2.80
CA GLY A 16 17.09 4.29 -2.62
C GLY A 16 16.20 5.27 -1.90
N LEU A 17 16.81 6.28 -1.32
CA LEU A 17 16.18 7.45 -0.72
C LEU A 17 16.03 8.56 -1.76
N VAL A 18 14.85 9.15 -1.86
CA VAL A 18 14.61 10.29 -2.74
C VAL A 18 15.02 11.60 -2.06
N GLU A 19 16.17 12.14 -2.44
CA GLU A 19 16.74 13.40 -1.94
C GLU A 19 16.76 14.47 -3.04
N GLY A 20 15.81 15.41 -2.96
CA GLY A 20 15.62 16.40 -4.02
C GLY A 20 15.29 15.72 -5.35
N ALA A 21 16.13 15.93 -6.36
CA ALA A 21 15.99 15.38 -7.71
C ALA A 21 16.70 14.03 -7.91
N ARG A 22 17.53 13.59 -6.95
CA ARG A 22 18.35 12.38 -7.09
C ARG A 22 18.01 11.34 -6.03
N LEU A 23 18.46 10.12 -6.28
CA LEU A 23 18.45 9.07 -5.29
C LEU A 23 19.77 9.00 -4.53
N GLN A 24 19.71 8.60 -3.26
CA GLN A 24 20.82 7.95 -2.58
C GLN A 24 20.54 6.44 -2.56
N VAL A 25 21.36 5.65 -3.23
CA VAL A 25 21.19 4.19 -3.33
C VAL A 25 21.72 3.56 -2.05
N LEU A 26 20.90 2.76 -1.37
CA LEU A 26 21.32 2.07 -0.16
C LEU A 26 22.29 0.94 -0.48
N CYS A 27 23.37 0.85 0.30
CA CYS A 27 24.29 -0.28 0.22
C CYS A 27 23.64 -1.55 0.76
N ASP A 28 24.11 -2.71 0.29
CA ASP A 28 23.71 -4.04 0.78
C ASP A 28 22.19 -4.25 0.91
N THR A 29 21.39 -3.66 0.01
CA THR A 29 19.92 -3.68 0.08
C THR A 29 19.30 -4.02 -1.27
N ARG A 30 18.64 -5.18 -1.36
CA ARG A 30 17.99 -5.61 -2.61
C ARG A 30 16.51 -5.23 -2.69
N SER A 31 15.79 -5.13 -1.56
CA SER A 31 14.37 -4.75 -1.56
C SER A 31 13.96 -4.01 -0.28
N THR A 32 12.87 -3.25 -0.35
CA THR A 32 12.30 -2.59 0.83
C THR A 32 11.89 -3.60 1.90
N ARG A 33 11.38 -4.78 1.47
CA ARG A 33 11.02 -5.88 2.36
C ARG A 33 12.24 -6.39 3.14
N GLU A 34 13.35 -6.63 2.45
CA GLU A 34 14.60 -7.11 3.07
C GLU A 34 15.14 -6.09 4.08
N LEU A 35 15.12 -4.81 3.73
CA LEU A 35 15.49 -3.71 4.63
C LEU A 35 14.63 -3.70 5.90
N ALA A 36 13.30 -3.79 5.74
CA ALA A 36 12.37 -3.79 6.86
C ALA A 36 12.57 -4.99 7.78
N LEU A 37 12.71 -6.19 7.23
CA LEU A 37 12.97 -7.41 8.01
C LEU A 37 14.34 -7.37 8.72
N ALA A 38 15.36 -6.75 8.11
CA ALA A 38 16.64 -6.54 8.79
C ALA A 38 16.54 -5.54 9.95
N ALA A 39 15.77 -4.47 9.80
CA ALA A 39 15.51 -3.51 10.87
C ALA A 39 14.79 -4.19 12.05
N ILE A 40 13.74 -4.97 11.77
CA ILE A 40 12.97 -5.74 12.76
C ILE A 40 13.88 -6.73 13.50
N ARG A 41 14.64 -7.57 12.77
CA ARG A 41 15.60 -8.51 13.38
C ARG A 41 16.67 -7.81 14.22
N GLY A 42 17.04 -6.59 13.84
CA GLY A 42 17.99 -5.76 14.58
C GLY A 42 17.40 -5.01 15.76
N GLY A 43 16.08 -5.05 15.98
CA GLY A 43 15.40 -4.28 17.03
C GLY A 43 15.51 -2.77 16.86
N ARG A 44 15.59 -2.29 15.61
CA ARG A 44 15.79 -0.87 15.28
C ARG A 44 14.75 -0.35 14.31
N SER A 45 14.59 0.96 14.28
CA SER A 45 13.73 1.65 13.30
C SER A 45 14.26 1.50 11.88
N LEU A 46 13.37 1.70 10.90
CA LEU A 46 13.74 1.64 9.48
C LEU A 46 14.79 2.71 9.15
N GLN A 47 14.68 3.90 9.75
CA GLN A 47 15.59 5.02 9.58
C GLN A 47 17.00 4.69 10.11
N GLU A 48 17.09 4.03 11.26
CA GLU A 48 18.37 3.59 11.83
C GLU A 48 19.03 2.50 10.98
N GLU A 49 18.26 1.53 10.46
CA GLU A 49 18.81 0.50 9.58
C GLU A 49 19.30 1.11 8.25
N VAL A 50 18.57 2.07 7.69
CA VAL A 50 19.01 2.86 6.52
C VAL A 50 20.32 3.58 6.79
N ALA A 51 20.42 4.30 7.91
CA ALA A 51 21.64 5.03 8.28
C ALA A 51 22.84 4.09 8.48
N ARG A 52 22.59 2.89 9.04
CA ARG A 52 23.62 1.87 9.26
C ARG A 52 24.17 1.28 7.97
N ARG A 53 23.30 0.99 7.00
CA ARG A 53 23.72 0.47 5.69
C ARG A 53 24.51 1.52 4.91
N GLY A 54 24.19 2.80 5.11
CA GLY A 54 24.78 3.88 4.33
C GLY A 54 24.24 3.88 2.90
N SER A 55 24.69 4.87 2.13
CA SER A 55 24.22 5.07 0.77
C SER A 55 25.25 5.73 -0.13
N GLU A 56 25.11 5.50 -1.43
CA GLU A 56 25.93 6.09 -2.46
C GLU A 56 25.10 6.98 -3.41
N PRO A 57 25.71 7.98 -4.06
CA PRO A 57 25.01 8.81 -5.05
C PRO A 57 24.36 7.97 -6.15
N GLY A 58 23.06 8.21 -6.37
CA GLY A 58 22.24 7.49 -7.33
C GLY A 58 21.81 8.30 -8.55
N PRO A 59 20.99 7.67 -9.42
CA PRO A 59 20.47 8.30 -10.63
C PRO A 59 19.48 9.44 -10.32
N ASP A 60 19.15 10.20 -11.37
CA ASP A 60 18.05 11.16 -11.35
C ASP A 60 16.70 10.46 -11.21
N TYR A 61 15.88 10.94 -10.28
CA TYR A 61 14.60 10.31 -9.96
C TYR A 61 13.55 10.50 -11.08
N ALA A 62 13.52 11.67 -11.71
CA ALA A 62 12.58 11.94 -12.80
C ALA A 62 12.91 11.07 -14.02
N GLN A 63 14.20 10.85 -14.31
CA GLN A 63 14.62 9.95 -15.38
C GLN A 63 14.17 8.50 -15.13
N LEU A 64 14.26 7.99 -13.89
CA LEU A 64 13.78 6.65 -13.55
C LEU A 64 12.26 6.49 -13.75
N LEU A 65 11.49 7.51 -13.39
CA LEU A 65 10.04 7.54 -13.62
C LEU A 65 9.71 7.54 -15.12
N GLN A 66 10.37 8.39 -15.90
CA GLN A 66 10.20 8.45 -17.36
C GLN A 66 10.55 7.12 -18.03
N GLN A 67 11.57 6.43 -17.51
CA GLN A 67 11.98 5.10 -17.99
C GLN A 67 11.12 3.96 -17.42
N ARG A 68 10.10 4.24 -16.60
CA ARG A 68 9.23 3.24 -15.94
C ARG A 68 10.02 2.18 -15.16
N ARG A 69 11.13 2.59 -14.54
CA ARG A 69 12.05 1.71 -13.79
C ARG A 69 11.85 1.74 -12.28
N VAL A 70 10.95 2.57 -11.79
CA VAL A 70 10.50 2.53 -10.40
C VAL A 70 9.60 1.30 -10.21
N LEU A 71 9.81 0.58 -9.11
CA LEU A 71 9.07 -0.61 -8.72
C LEU A 71 8.00 -0.26 -7.67
N PRO A 72 7.01 -1.15 -7.43
CA PRO A 72 6.14 -1.03 -6.27
C PRO A 72 6.96 -0.85 -4.98
N PRO A 73 6.54 0.02 -4.04
CA PRO A 73 7.35 0.37 -2.87
C PRO A 73 7.60 -0.81 -1.92
N LEU A 74 6.74 -1.83 -1.98
CA LEU A 74 6.88 -3.10 -1.27
C LEU A 74 6.29 -4.22 -2.13
N ASP A 75 6.96 -5.36 -2.19
CA ASP A 75 6.52 -6.56 -2.89
C ASP A 75 7.14 -7.83 -2.24
N HIS A 76 6.83 -8.99 -2.81
CA HIS A 76 7.39 -10.27 -2.40
C HIS A 76 7.92 -11.02 -3.63
N GLU A 77 9.00 -11.80 -3.46
CA GLU A 77 9.59 -12.60 -4.55
C GLU A 77 8.61 -13.66 -5.08
N ASP A 78 7.83 -14.24 -4.16
CA ASP A 78 6.64 -15.02 -4.45
C ASP A 78 5.38 -14.16 -4.24
N PRO A 79 4.68 -13.75 -5.30
CA PRO A 79 3.50 -12.90 -5.22
C PRO A 79 2.39 -13.43 -4.30
N ALA A 80 2.25 -14.75 -4.14
CA ALA A 80 1.23 -15.35 -3.28
C ALA A 80 1.38 -14.98 -1.80
N HIS A 81 2.57 -14.52 -1.39
CA HIS A 81 2.88 -14.07 -0.04
C HIS A 81 2.76 -12.55 0.16
N CYS A 82 2.22 -11.83 -0.83
CA CYS A 82 1.95 -10.40 -0.75
C CYS A 82 0.44 -10.17 -0.82
N LEU A 83 -0.23 -10.08 0.33
CA LEU A 83 -1.68 -9.88 0.35
C LEU A 83 -2.02 -8.42 0.12
N ILE A 84 -2.95 -8.17 -0.82
CA ILE A 84 -3.54 -6.86 -1.07
C ILE A 84 -4.96 -6.88 -0.49
N SER A 85 -5.19 -6.01 0.47
CA SER A 85 -6.50 -5.82 1.10
C SER A 85 -6.92 -4.37 0.99
N GLY A 86 -8.22 -4.14 0.91
CA GLY A 86 -8.82 -2.81 0.89
C GLY A 86 -9.84 -2.64 2.01
N THR A 87 -10.15 -1.38 2.30
CA THR A 87 -11.22 -0.97 3.22
C THR A 87 -12.02 0.12 2.53
N GLY A 88 -13.31 -0.12 2.27
CA GLY A 88 -14.22 0.91 1.79
C GLY A 88 -14.79 1.73 2.95
N LEU A 89 -15.70 2.66 2.60
CA LEU A 89 -16.42 3.51 3.56
C LEU A 89 -15.52 4.42 4.43
N THR A 90 -14.31 4.71 3.97
CA THR A 90 -13.30 5.45 4.74
C THR A 90 -13.39 6.98 4.62
N HIS A 91 -14.25 7.50 3.74
CA HIS A 91 -14.47 8.94 3.56
C HIS A 91 -15.94 9.27 3.28
N LEU A 92 -16.37 10.49 3.60
CA LEU A 92 -17.79 10.90 3.49
C LEU A 92 -18.38 10.71 2.08
N GLY A 93 -17.56 10.90 1.03
CA GLY A 93 -17.98 10.69 -0.36
C GLY A 93 -18.27 9.23 -0.74
N SER A 94 -17.63 8.25 -0.07
CA SER A 94 -17.81 6.81 -0.38
C SER A 94 -19.18 6.27 0.07
N ALA A 95 -19.76 6.86 1.11
CA ALA A 95 -21.07 6.44 1.62
C ALA A 95 -22.22 6.92 0.73
N ALA A 96 -22.15 8.13 0.18
CA ALA A 96 -23.21 8.74 -0.62
C ALA A 96 -23.45 8.01 -1.95
N THR A 97 -22.41 7.42 -2.54
CA THR A 97 -22.50 6.68 -3.82
C THR A 97 -23.07 5.27 -3.60
N ARG A 98 -22.73 4.59 -2.49
CA ARG A 98 -23.24 3.25 -2.20
C ARG A 98 -24.72 3.24 -1.78
N ASP A 99 -25.18 4.25 -1.05
CA ASP A 99 -26.61 4.36 -0.68
C ASP A 99 -27.52 4.46 -1.93
N LYS A 100 -27.08 5.21 -2.96
CA LYS A 100 -27.82 5.34 -4.23
C LYS A 100 -27.85 4.06 -5.05
N MET A 101 -26.81 3.21 -4.98
CA MET A 101 -26.82 1.89 -5.66
C MET A 101 -27.76 0.90 -4.96
N HIS A 102 -27.80 0.90 -3.61
CA HIS A 102 -28.66 -0.01 -2.85
C HIS A 102 -30.16 0.38 -2.85
N GLN A 103 -30.52 1.59 -3.28
CA GLN A 103 -31.92 2.01 -3.41
C GLN A 103 -32.63 1.42 -4.64
N TYR A 104 -31.89 0.87 -5.62
CA TYR A 104 -32.46 0.31 -6.84
C TYR A 104 -32.95 -1.14 -6.73
N ASP A 105 -32.52 -1.87 -5.70
CA ASP A 105 -33.04 -3.22 -5.40
C ASP A 105 -34.21 -3.09 -4.43
N GLY A 106 -35.41 -2.92 -5.00
CA GLY A 106 -36.65 -2.69 -4.28
C GLY A 106 -36.87 -3.62 -3.07
N ALA A 107 -37.36 -3.01 -1.98
CA ALA A 107 -37.65 -3.57 -0.65
C ALA A 107 -36.54 -3.39 0.40
N VAL A 108 -36.22 -2.14 0.74
CA VAL A 108 -35.74 -1.80 2.08
C VAL A 108 -36.78 -0.90 2.76
N GLU A 109 -37.93 -1.47 3.13
CA GLU A 109 -38.81 -0.81 4.11
C GLU A 109 -38.18 -0.93 5.51
N ALA A 110 -38.02 0.23 6.17
CA ALA A 110 -37.80 0.41 7.61
C ALA A 110 -36.54 -0.21 8.26
N GLY A 111 -35.45 -0.39 7.51
CA GLY A 111 -34.18 -0.86 8.06
C GLY A 111 -32.98 -0.15 7.43
N MET A 112 -32.00 0.21 8.26
CA MET A 112 -30.73 0.76 7.80
C MET A 112 -29.83 -0.37 7.27
N THR A 113 -29.33 -0.26 6.03
CA THR A 113 -28.45 -1.27 5.39
C THR A 113 -27.17 -1.48 6.21
N ASP A 114 -26.56 -2.67 6.09
CA ASP A 114 -25.33 -2.99 6.82
C ASP A 114 -24.18 -2.03 6.46
N THR A 115 -24.06 -1.66 5.18
CA THR A 115 -23.15 -0.62 4.67
C THR A 115 -23.34 0.70 5.40
N MET A 116 -24.58 1.19 5.50
CA MET A 116 -24.86 2.42 6.22
C MET A 116 -24.53 2.27 7.70
N ARG A 117 -24.78 1.09 8.29
CA ARG A 117 -24.58 0.85 9.73
C ARG A 117 -23.11 0.95 10.09
N MET A 118 -22.27 0.28 9.30
CA MET A 118 -20.82 0.38 9.44
C MET A 118 -20.30 1.81 9.23
N PHE A 119 -20.86 2.54 8.26
CA PHE A 119 -20.51 3.94 8.06
C PHE A 119 -20.82 4.81 9.29
N LYS A 120 -22.01 4.65 9.91
CA LYS A 120 -22.33 5.39 11.15
C LYS A 120 -21.42 5.01 12.30
N TRP A 121 -21.09 3.72 12.48
CA TRP A 121 -20.11 3.30 13.49
C TRP A 121 -18.74 3.96 13.26
N GLY A 122 -18.33 4.09 12.00
CA GLY A 122 -17.11 4.82 11.63
C GLY A 122 -17.14 6.30 12.01
N LEU A 123 -18.29 6.97 11.83
CA LEU A 123 -18.46 8.38 12.26
C LEU A 123 -18.44 8.54 13.79
N GLU A 124 -19.07 7.62 14.51
CA GLU A 124 -19.23 7.69 15.97
C GLU A 124 -17.95 7.28 16.71
N GLY A 125 -17.23 6.28 16.19
CA GLY A 125 -16.11 5.65 16.91
C GLY A 125 -14.97 5.12 16.03
N GLY A 126 -14.90 5.50 14.76
CA GLY A 126 -13.86 5.03 13.84
C GLY A 126 -12.46 5.59 14.12
N LYS A 127 -12.37 6.71 14.86
CA LYS A 127 -11.10 7.32 15.28
C LYS A 127 -10.98 7.35 16.80
N PRO A 128 -10.70 6.20 17.44
CA PRO A 128 -10.56 6.10 18.89
C PRO A 128 -9.28 6.79 19.38
N ASP A 129 -9.23 7.10 20.68
CA ASP A 129 -8.01 7.55 21.35
C ASP A 129 -6.94 6.45 21.41
N ALA A 130 -5.70 6.84 21.68
CA ALA A 130 -4.58 5.89 21.81
C ALA A 130 -4.87 4.82 22.87
N GLY A 131 -4.67 3.56 22.51
CA GLY A 131 -4.94 2.41 23.38
C GLY A 131 -6.39 1.94 23.42
N GLN A 132 -7.31 2.59 22.69
CA GLN A 132 -8.70 2.18 22.57
C GLN A 132 -8.96 1.48 21.23
N VAL A 133 -9.88 0.51 21.23
CA VAL A 133 -10.30 -0.20 20.01
C VAL A 133 -11.33 0.65 19.26
N GLY A 134 -11.13 0.82 17.96
CA GLY A 134 -12.04 1.59 17.10
C GLY A 134 -13.24 0.77 16.64
N ALA A 135 -14.20 1.45 16.02
CA ALA A 135 -15.29 0.79 15.32
C ALA A 135 -14.77 -0.18 14.24
N GLN A 136 -15.52 -1.27 14.01
CA GLN A 136 -15.19 -2.27 13.00
C GLN A 136 -15.25 -1.65 11.59
N PRO A 137 -14.15 -1.70 10.81
CA PRO A 137 -14.15 -1.26 9.41
C PRO A 137 -14.61 -2.38 8.45
N GLU A 138 -14.83 -2.02 7.19
CA GLU A 138 -14.94 -2.98 6.09
C GLU A 138 -13.52 -3.49 5.74
N TRP A 139 -13.39 -4.78 5.50
CA TRP A 139 -12.17 -5.35 4.93
C TRP A 139 -12.54 -6.31 3.82
N PHE A 140 -11.82 -6.22 2.71
CA PHE A 140 -11.94 -7.18 1.62
C PHE A 140 -10.57 -7.57 1.07
N TYR A 141 -10.50 -8.80 0.56
CA TYR A 141 -9.33 -9.29 -0.17
C TYR A 141 -9.41 -8.79 -1.61
N LYS A 142 -8.42 -8.00 -2.05
CA LYS A 142 -8.34 -7.48 -3.41
C LYS A 142 -7.60 -8.45 -4.34
N GLY A 143 -6.62 -9.17 -3.81
CA GLY A 143 -5.73 -10.05 -4.56
C GLY A 143 -4.39 -10.23 -3.85
N ASP A 144 -3.43 -10.79 -4.57
CA ASP A 144 -2.06 -10.98 -4.09
C ASP A 144 -1.07 -10.07 -4.83
N GLY A 145 0.24 -10.32 -4.71
CA GLY A 145 1.26 -9.50 -5.36
C GLY A 145 1.17 -9.48 -6.88
N SER A 146 0.49 -10.45 -7.51
CA SER A 146 0.39 -10.58 -8.96
C SER A 146 -0.48 -9.50 -9.60
N ILE A 147 -1.36 -8.86 -8.81
CA ILE A 147 -2.22 -7.76 -9.29
C ILE A 147 -1.54 -6.38 -9.19
N VAL A 148 -0.35 -6.30 -8.61
CA VAL A 148 0.37 -5.03 -8.42
C VAL A 148 1.20 -4.70 -9.65
N VAL A 149 0.92 -3.55 -10.27
CA VAL A 149 1.69 -3.04 -11.41
C VAL A 149 2.72 -2.00 -10.97
N ARG A 150 3.74 -1.79 -11.80
CA ARG A 150 4.77 -0.77 -11.57
C ARG A 150 4.17 0.64 -11.70
N PRO A 151 4.68 1.63 -10.95
CA PRO A 151 4.36 3.03 -11.21
C PRO A 151 4.58 3.40 -12.69
N GLY A 152 3.52 3.86 -13.35
CA GLY A 152 3.53 4.25 -14.77
C GLY A 152 3.42 3.09 -15.78
N ALA A 153 3.23 1.85 -15.32
CA ALA A 153 2.87 0.73 -16.18
C ALA A 153 1.36 0.69 -16.45
N ASP A 154 0.98 -0.02 -17.50
CA ASP A 154 -0.40 -0.14 -17.93
C ASP A 154 -1.17 -1.07 -16.98
N PHE A 155 -2.44 -0.76 -16.68
CA PHE A 155 -3.32 -1.65 -15.93
C PHE A 155 -3.93 -2.70 -16.87
N PRO A 156 -3.78 -4.00 -16.60
CA PRO A 156 -4.43 -5.03 -17.38
C PRO A 156 -5.94 -5.00 -17.10
N VAL A 157 -6.74 -4.78 -18.15
CA VAL A 157 -8.21 -4.83 -18.09
C VAL A 157 -8.70 -6.07 -18.83
N PRO A 158 -9.51 -6.95 -18.20
CA PRO A 158 -10.08 -8.10 -18.89
C PRO A 158 -10.96 -7.69 -20.08
N PRO A 159 -10.98 -8.46 -21.18
CA PRO A 159 -11.71 -8.08 -22.40
C PRO A 159 -13.23 -8.04 -22.23
N PHE A 160 -13.75 -8.62 -21.16
CA PHE A 160 -15.17 -8.64 -20.80
C PHE A 160 -15.52 -7.59 -19.73
N ALA A 161 -14.57 -6.74 -19.32
CA ALA A 161 -14.87 -5.65 -18.39
C ALA A 161 -15.69 -4.56 -19.12
N GLU A 162 -16.86 -4.26 -18.58
CA GLU A 162 -17.74 -3.19 -19.10
C GLU A 162 -17.36 -1.81 -18.52
N ASP A 163 -16.59 -1.79 -17.43
CA ASP A 163 -16.07 -0.59 -16.77
C ASP A 163 -14.67 -0.87 -16.19
N ALA A 164 -13.85 0.18 -16.09
CA ALA A 164 -12.50 0.17 -15.56
C ALA A 164 -12.30 1.34 -14.58
N GLY A 165 -13.27 1.55 -13.69
CA GLY A 165 -13.23 2.61 -12.69
C GLY A 165 -11.95 2.57 -11.84
N GLU A 166 -11.38 3.75 -11.61
CA GLU A 166 -10.19 3.94 -10.78
C GLU A 166 -10.57 4.48 -9.39
N GLU A 167 -9.98 3.91 -8.34
CA GLU A 167 -10.16 4.33 -6.95
C GLU A 167 -8.80 4.80 -6.38
N PRO A 168 -8.54 6.12 -6.31
CA PRO A 168 -7.31 6.64 -5.73
C PRO A 168 -7.34 6.54 -4.21
N GLU A 169 -6.53 5.64 -3.64
CA GLU A 169 -6.49 5.36 -2.21
C GLU A 169 -5.12 5.61 -1.56
N LEU A 170 -5.12 5.76 -0.23
CA LEU A 170 -3.89 5.73 0.57
C LEU A 170 -3.61 4.30 1.03
N THR A 171 -2.44 3.77 0.70
CA THR A 171 -2.04 2.41 1.09
C THR A 171 -1.14 2.40 2.33
N GLY A 172 -1.46 1.54 3.29
CA GLY A 172 -0.53 1.18 4.37
C GLY A 172 0.34 -0.01 3.97
N LEU A 173 1.66 0.08 4.19
CA LEU A 173 2.60 -0.99 3.89
C LEU A 173 2.97 -1.74 5.17
N TYR A 174 2.91 -3.08 5.12
CA TYR A 174 3.18 -3.95 6.25
C TYR A 174 4.07 -5.12 5.82
N VAL A 175 4.92 -5.58 6.73
CA VAL A 175 5.64 -6.85 6.62
C VAL A 175 5.32 -7.71 7.84
N ILE A 176 5.29 -9.03 7.65
CA ILE A 176 5.17 -9.98 8.76
C ILE A 176 6.59 -10.32 9.21
N GLY A 177 6.89 -10.07 10.49
CA GLY A 177 8.18 -10.40 11.10
C GLY A 177 8.36 -11.91 11.27
N ASP A 178 9.59 -12.31 11.61
CA ASP A 178 9.93 -13.72 11.87
C ASP A 178 9.17 -14.28 13.10
N ASP A 179 8.64 -13.41 13.94
CA ASP A 179 7.78 -13.69 15.10
C ASP A 179 6.29 -13.79 14.74
N GLY A 180 5.93 -13.65 13.47
CA GLY A 180 4.54 -13.65 12.99
C GLY A 180 3.78 -12.34 13.23
N GLN A 181 4.42 -11.31 13.79
CA GLN A 181 3.76 -10.04 14.06
C GLN A 181 3.72 -9.15 12.81
N PRO A 182 2.61 -8.44 12.55
CA PRO A 182 2.55 -7.44 11.49
C PRO A 182 3.24 -6.14 11.92
N TYR A 183 4.22 -5.70 11.13
CA TYR A 183 4.92 -4.44 11.32
C TYR A 183 4.57 -3.47 10.21
N ARG A 184 4.04 -2.29 10.58
CA ARG A 184 3.82 -1.20 9.63
C ARG A 184 5.15 -0.52 9.30
N LEU A 185 5.45 -0.36 8.01
CA LEU A 185 6.60 0.42 7.56
C LEU A 185 6.32 1.91 7.82
N ARG A 186 7.15 2.54 8.65
CA ARG A 186 7.07 3.95 9.04
C ARG A 186 8.44 4.62 9.00
#